data_AF-A0A353PTI3-F1
#
_entry.id   AF-A0A353PTI3-F1
#
_cell.length_a   1.000
_cell.length_b   1.000
_cell.length_c   1.000
_cell.angle_alpha   90.00
_cell.angle_beta   90.00
_cell.angle_gamma   90.00
#
_symmetry.space_group_name_H-M   'P 1'
#
loop_
_entity.id
_entity.type
_entity.pdbx_description
1 polymer ?
#
loop_
_entity_poly.entity_id
_entity_poly.type
_entity_poly.pdbx_seq_one_letter_code
_entity_poly.pdbx_strand_id
1 'polypeptide(L)'
;MNIILHSVTIFAFVLVFFEFFSFFFRKNTALKKLGEKKMNLAAKHSFSFLTLFVLSPMLIGLVYVKKIDFFPSIILYACAILALEIAMRDFTTKKLQGIYEKGFVINNKIILYADIVDFNPFAPKNNDDSDIAEDEQYIGTSRLDIATESKGLIFVDFSSTDEKDQFLDFYKNHISST
;
A
#
# COMPACT_ATOMS: atom_id res chain seq x y z
N MET A 1 4.80 41.01 -3.59
CA MET A 1 4.56 39.67 -4.19
C MET A 1 5.69 38.67 -3.91
N ASN A 2 6.98 39.07 -3.96
CA ASN A 2 8.12 38.14 -3.77
C ASN A 2 8.23 37.48 -2.37
N ILE A 3 7.85 38.17 -1.30
CA ILE A 3 7.95 37.64 0.08
C ILE A 3 6.99 36.46 0.28
N ILE A 4 5.75 36.58 -0.20
CA ILE A 4 4.72 35.54 -0.07
C ILE A 4 5.16 34.28 -0.82
N LEU A 5 5.68 34.43 -2.06
CA LEU A 5 6.15 33.29 -2.84
C LEU A 5 7.36 32.59 -2.19
N HIS A 6 8.27 33.35 -1.58
CA HIS A 6 9.37 32.79 -0.79
C HIS A 6 8.85 32.00 0.42
N SER A 7 7.91 32.55 1.18
CA SER A 7 7.32 31.86 2.33
C SER A 7 6.64 30.56 1.93
N VAL A 8 5.90 30.55 0.82
CA VAL A 8 5.24 29.34 0.28
C VAL A 8 6.28 28.30 -0.16
N THR A 9 7.36 28.73 -0.80
CA THR A 9 8.44 27.83 -1.22
C THR A 9 9.12 27.17 -0.01
N ILE A 10 9.45 27.96 1.03
CA ILE A 10 10.02 27.45 2.27
C ILE A 10 9.07 26.44 2.92
N PHE A 11 7.78 26.75 2.96
CA PHE A 11 6.77 25.84 3.49
C PHE A 11 6.71 24.52 2.71
N ALA A 12 6.76 24.56 1.37
CA ALA A 12 6.81 23.36 0.54
C ALA A 12 8.06 22.49 0.83
N PHE A 13 9.23 23.11 1.01
CA PHE A 13 10.44 22.38 1.41
C PHE A 13 10.32 21.78 2.81
N VAL A 14 9.73 22.50 3.77
CA VAL A 14 9.48 21.98 5.12
C VAL A 14 8.51 20.79 5.07
N LEU A 15 7.46 20.83 4.24
CA LEU A 15 6.54 19.71 4.08
C LEU A 15 7.24 18.48 3.51
N VAL A 16 8.03 18.65 2.44
CA VAL A 16 8.84 17.58 1.87
C VAL A 16 9.75 16.99 2.95
N PHE A 17 10.46 17.84 3.71
CA PHE A 17 11.32 17.38 4.80
C PHE A 17 10.53 16.65 5.90
N PHE A 18 9.34 17.12 6.28
CA PHE A 18 8.52 16.45 7.28
C PHE A 18 8.06 15.07 6.80
N GLU A 19 7.69 14.96 5.54
CA GLU A 19 7.34 13.70 4.88
C GLU A 19 8.48 12.67 4.94
N PHE A 20 9.72 13.12 4.73
CA PHE A 20 10.93 12.31 4.89
C PHE A 20 11.09 11.72 6.30
N PHE A 21 10.79 12.51 7.33
CA PHE A 21 10.81 12.02 8.71
C PHE A 21 9.62 11.10 8.99
N SER A 22 8.42 11.48 8.51
CA SER A 22 7.20 10.69 8.65
C SER A 22 7.36 9.27 8.09
N PHE A 23 8.12 9.11 7.00
CA PHE A 23 8.46 7.80 6.43
C PHE A 23 9.02 6.81 7.46
N PHE A 24 9.98 7.21 8.29
CA PHE A 24 10.57 6.35 9.31
C PHE A 24 9.55 5.93 10.38
N PHE A 25 8.71 6.88 10.80
CA PHE A 25 7.67 6.62 11.80
C PHE A 25 6.55 5.72 11.25
N ARG A 26 6.09 5.96 10.01
CA ARG A 26 5.02 5.17 9.36
C ARG A 26 5.40 3.69 9.27
N LYS A 27 6.65 3.37 8.90
CA LYS A 27 7.15 1.99 8.86
C LYS A 27 7.10 1.32 10.23
N ASN A 28 7.63 1.98 11.26
CA ASN A 28 7.67 1.41 12.61
C ASN A 28 6.27 1.22 13.20
N THR A 29 5.36 2.17 12.97
CA THR A 29 3.97 2.05 13.41
C THR A 29 3.24 0.91 12.70
N ALA A 30 3.48 0.70 11.40
CA ALA A 30 2.90 -0.42 10.67
C ALA A 30 3.42 -1.76 11.19
N LEU A 31 4.73 -1.90 11.44
CA LEU A 31 5.32 -3.10 12.01
C LEU A 31 4.78 -3.41 13.41
N LYS A 32 4.61 -2.39 14.27
CA LYS A 32 4.00 -2.58 15.60
C LYS A 32 2.56 -3.11 15.53
N LYS A 33 1.80 -2.71 14.51
CA LYS A 33 0.42 -3.19 14.30
C LYS A 33 0.39 -4.61 13.73
N LEU A 34 1.31 -4.93 12.81
CA LEU A 34 1.36 -6.21 12.10
C LEU A 34 2.00 -7.34 12.93
N GLY A 35 2.92 -7.02 13.85
CA GLY A 35 3.64 -8.02 14.64
C GLY A 35 4.87 -8.57 13.91
N GLU A 36 5.29 -9.78 14.28
CA GLU A 36 6.44 -10.43 13.64
C GLU A 36 6.12 -10.87 12.21
N LYS A 37 7.12 -10.76 11.32
CA LYS A 37 7.01 -11.22 9.95
C LYS A 37 7.20 -12.73 9.89
N LYS A 38 6.21 -13.45 9.38
CA LYS A 38 6.23 -14.92 9.25
C LYS A 38 6.65 -15.36 7.86
N MET A 39 6.29 -14.60 6.82
CA MET A 39 6.64 -14.93 5.43
C MET A 39 6.90 -13.66 4.61
N ASN A 40 7.90 -13.72 3.72
CA ASN A 40 8.10 -12.71 2.68
C ASN A 40 7.26 -13.07 1.45
N LEU A 41 6.50 -12.11 0.94
CA LEU A 41 5.82 -12.21 -0.34
C LEU A 41 6.64 -11.45 -1.40
N ALA A 42 6.62 -11.93 -2.63
CA ALA A 42 7.35 -11.33 -3.75
C ALA A 42 6.74 -9.97 -4.11
N ALA A 43 7.57 -8.93 -4.03
CA ALA A 43 7.15 -7.59 -4.40
C ALA A 43 7.26 -7.36 -5.90
N LYS A 44 6.13 -7.01 -6.53
CA LYS A 44 6.13 -6.54 -7.92
C LYS A 44 6.97 -5.27 -8.03
N HIS A 45 8.07 -5.34 -8.77
CA HIS A 45 9.04 -4.26 -8.91
C HIS A 45 8.37 -3.06 -9.62
N SER A 46 8.49 -1.85 -9.08
CA SER A 46 8.22 -0.63 -9.84
C SER A 46 9.38 0.34 -9.67
N PHE A 47 9.90 0.83 -10.79
CA PHE A 47 11.02 1.76 -10.84
C PHE A 47 10.64 3.20 -10.41
N SER A 48 9.37 3.44 -10.08
CA SER A 48 8.79 4.77 -9.94
C SER A 48 9.27 5.57 -8.73
N PHE A 49 9.70 4.90 -7.64
CA PHE A 49 10.02 5.58 -6.38
C PHE A 49 11.20 6.54 -6.51
N LEU A 50 12.36 6.06 -6.99
CA LEU A 50 13.58 6.86 -7.06
C LEU A 50 13.38 8.08 -7.96
N THR A 51 12.67 7.90 -9.08
CA THR A 51 12.36 8.99 -10.01
C THR A 51 11.53 10.07 -9.35
N LEU A 52 10.41 9.72 -8.70
CA LEU A 52 9.53 10.69 -8.05
C LEU A 52 10.20 11.37 -6.84
N PHE A 53 11.05 10.62 -6.15
CA PHE A 53 11.81 11.10 -5.00
C PHE A 53 12.82 12.19 -5.35
N VAL A 54 13.53 12.04 -6.48
CA VAL A 54 14.48 13.06 -6.97
C VAL A 54 13.75 14.20 -7.69
N LEU A 55 12.72 13.87 -8.47
CA LEU A 55 12.02 14.84 -9.32
C LEU A 55 11.21 15.86 -8.51
N SER A 56 10.58 15.44 -7.40
CA SER A 56 9.74 16.32 -6.58
C SER A 56 10.49 17.54 -5.99
N PRO A 57 11.61 17.38 -5.26
CA PRO A 57 12.38 18.52 -4.77
C PRO A 57 13.02 19.33 -5.91
N MET A 58 13.41 18.67 -7.00
CA MET A 58 13.94 19.35 -8.19
C MET A 58 12.89 20.26 -8.85
N LEU A 59 11.64 19.80 -8.94
CA LEU A 59 10.53 20.58 -9.48
C LEU A 59 10.25 21.82 -8.62
N ILE A 60 10.23 21.67 -7.29
CA ILE A 60 10.05 22.81 -6.37
C ILE A 60 11.17 23.85 -6.58
N GLY A 61 12.42 23.40 -6.67
CA GLY A 61 13.57 24.27 -6.95
C GLY A 61 13.48 24.96 -8.31
N LEU A 62 13.04 24.25 -9.35
CA LEU A 62 12.89 24.81 -10.69
C LEU A 62 11.81 25.90 -10.74
N VAL A 63 10.66 25.66 -10.12
CA VAL A 63 9.56 26.64 -10.00
C VAL A 63 10.05 27.91 -9.31
N TYR A 64 10.83 27.75 -8.24
CA TYR A 64 11.42 28.86 -7.51
C TYR A 64 12.41 29.68 -8.37
N VAL A 65 13.33 29.01 -9.08
CA VAL A 65 14.32 29.70 -9.95
C VAL A 65 13.65 30.39 -11.14
N LYS A 66 12.64 29.76 -11.74
CA LYS A 66 11.89 30.30 -12.87
C LYS A 66 10.98 31.47 -12.50
N LYS A 67 10.78 31.74 -11.19
CA LYS A 67 9.89 32.79 -10.68
C LYS A 67 8.50 32.74 -11.32
N ILE A 68 7.95 31.52 -11.38
CA ILE A 68 6.61 31.29 -11.91
C ILE A 68 5.60 32.09 -11.07
N ASP A 69 4.51 32.53 -11.69
CA ASP A 69 3.43 33.22 -10.98
C ASP A 69 2.87 32.40 -9.81
N PHE A 70 2.24 33.11 -8.88
CA PHE A 70 1.81 32.56 -7.60
C PHE A 70 0.87 31.35 -7.73
N PHE A 71 -0.21 31.48 -8.52
CA PHE A 71 -1.20 30.42 -8.67
C PHE A 71 -0.65 29.14 -9.30
N PRO A 72 0.04 29.20 -10.47
CA PRO A 72 0.66 28.00 -11.05
C PRO A 72 1.72 27.37 -10.13
N SER A 73 2.48 28.19 -9.39
CA SER A 73 3.48 27.69 -8.45
C SER A 73 2.87 26.84 -7.34
N ILE A 74 1.75 27.28 -6.74
CA ILE A 74 1.04 26.50 -5.71
C ILE A 74 0.61 25.13 -6.25
N ILE A 75 0.03 25.10 -7.45
CA ILE A 75 -0.43 23.85 -8.07
C ILE A 75 0.76 22.91 -8.27
N LEU A 76 1.87 23.42 -8.81
CA LEU A 76 3.07 22.61 -9.04
C LEU A 76 3.70 22.10 -7.73
N TYR A 77 3.71 22.91 -6.67
CA TYR A 77 4.16 22.47 -5.35
C TYR A 77 3.26 21.38 -4.76
N ALA A 78 1.95 21.54 -4.83
CA ALA A 78 1.00 20.53 -4.37
C ALA A 78 1.16 19.21 -5.13
N CYS A 79 1.31 19.27 -6.46
CA CYS A 79 1.57 18.10 -7.29
C CYS A 79 2.88 17.41 -6.91
N ALA A 80 3.95 18.16 -6.68
CA ALA A 80 5.24 17.60 -6.26
C ALA A 80 5.14 16.87 -4.92
N ILE A 81 4.48 17.49 -3.93
CA ILE A 81 4.31 16.92 -2.59
C ILE A 81 3.46 15.65 -2.67
N LEU A 82 2.30 15.68 -3.35
CA LEU A 82 1.44 14.51 -3.50
C LEU A 82 2.13 13.36 -4.25
N ALA A 83 2.90 13.67 -5.30
CA ALA A 83 3.65 12.67 -6.04
C ALA A 83 4.71 11.99 -5.15
N LEU A 84 5.39 12.78 -4.29
CA LEU A 84 6.33 12.26 -3.32
C LEU A 84 5.65 11.38 -2.27
N GLU A 85 4.51 11.83 -1.72
CA GLU A 85 3.74 11.05 -0.75
C GLU A 85 3.31 9.68 -1.31
N ILE A 86 2.76 9.65 -2.52
CA ILE A 86 2.37 8.40 -3.19
C ILE A 86 3.58 7.49 -3.35
N ALA A 87 4.70 8.04 -3.82
CA ALA A 87 5.93 7.29 -4.01
C ALA A 87 6.44 6.68 -2.68
N MET A 88 6.48 7.48 -1.60
CA MET A 88 6.93 7.01 -0.28
C MET A 88 5.99 5.97 0.32
N ARG A 89 4.68 6.16 0.15
CA ARG A 89 3.68 5.19 0.58
C ARG A 89 3.91 3.87 -0.14
N ASP A 90 4.04 3.91 -1.46
CA ASP A 90 4.28 2.72 -2.27
C ASP A 90 5.58 2.01 -1.88
N PHE A 91 6.67 2.76 -1.70
CA PHE A 91 7.95 2.19 -1.29
C PHE A 91 7.92 1.57 0.11
N THR A 92 7.26 2.24 1.06
CA THR A 92 7.09 1.72 2.43
C THR A 92 6.31 0.42 2.40
N THR A 93 5.15 0.41 1.75
CA THR A 93 4.28 -0.75 1.77
C THR A 93 4.88 -1.91 0.97
N LYS A 94 5.65 -1.63 -0.10
CA LYS A 94 6.45 -2.66 -0.79
C LYS A 94 7.48 -3.34 0.10
N LYS A 95 8.23 -2.57 0.89
CA LYS A 95 9.20 -3.13 1.85
C LYS A 95 8.53 -3.96 2.95
N LEU A 96 7.27 -3.65 3.23
CA LEU A 96 6.45 -4.38 4.18
C LEU A 96 5.69 -5.55 3.55
N GLN A 97 5.84 -5.86 2.25
CA GLN A 97 5.10 -6.98 1.67
C GLN A 97 5.47 -8.30 2.34
N GLY A 98 4.45 -9.06 2.73
CA GLY A 98 4.62 -10.28 3.50
C GLY A 98 3.46 -10.58 4.42
N ILE A 99 3.52 -11.77 5.00
CA ILE A 99 2.58 -12.26 5.99
C ILE A 99 3.18 -11.99 7.36
N TYR A 100 2.37 -11.43 8.24
CA TYR A 100 2.71 -11.13 9.63
C TYR A 100 1.75 -11.84 10.57
N GLU A 101 2.09 -11.85 11.85
CA GLU A 101 1.30 -12.49 12.90
C GLU A 101 -0.16 -11.98 12.97
N LYS A 102 -0.38 -10.67 12.80
CA LYS A 102 -1.71 -10.03 12.99
C LYS A 102 -2.39 -9.64 11.68
N GLY A 103 -1.78 -9.95 10.54
CA GLY A 103 -2.29 -9.59 9.24
C GLY A 103 -1.25 -9.74 8.15
N PHE A 104 -1.53 -9.24 6.97
CA PHE A 104 -0.62 -9.33 5.83
C PHE A 104 -0.63 -8.04 5.01
N VAL A 105 0.42 -7.90 4.21
CA VAL A 105 0.62 -6.76 3.34
C VAL A 105 0.86 -7.27 1.92
N ILE A 106 -0.08 -6.99 1.02
CA ILE A 106 -0.02 -7.37 -0.40
C ILE A 106 -0.51 -6.19 -1.23
N ASN A 107 0.08 -5.97 -2.41
CA ASN A 107 -0.30 -4.92 -3.38
C ASN A 107 -0.51 -3.53 -2.76
N ASN A 108 0.41 -3.13 -1.89
CA ASN A 108 0.40 -1.85 -1.20
C ASN A 108 -0.82 -1.64 -0.26
N LYS A 109 -1.50 -2.73 0.11
CA LYS A 109 -2.59 -2.75 1.09
C LYS A 109 -2.14 -3.49 2.34
N ILE A 110 -2.49 -2.93 3.49
CA ILE A 110 -2.32 -3.57 4.81
C ILE A 110 -3.70 -4.07 5.23
N ILE A 111 -3.81 -5.37 5.50
CA ILE A 111 -5.05 -6.04 5.89
C ILE A 111 -4.76 -6.79 7.19
N LEU A 112 -5.55 -6.49 8.23
CA LEU A 112 -5.45 -7.17 9.53
C LEU A 112 -6.40 -8.36 9.53
N TYR A 113 -6.00 -9.48 10.13
CA TYR A 113 -6.87 -10.66 10.18
C TYR A 113 -8.19 -10.39 10.91
N ALA A 114 -8.15 -9.55 11.96
CA ALA A 114 -9.34 -9.15 12.71
C ALA A 114 -10.35 -8.31 11.91
N ASP A 115 -9.96 -7.77 10.75
CA ASP A 115 -10.84 -6.96 9.88
C ASP A 115 -11.43 -7.81 8.74
N ILE A 116 -11.09 -9.10 8.65
CA ILE A 116 -11.54 -9.97 7.56
C ILE A 116 -12.81 -10.69 7.97
N VAL A 117 -13.84 -10.52 7.15
CA VAL A 117 -15.15 -11.17 7.33
C VAL A 117 -15.23 -12.47 6.56
N ASP A 118 -14.73 -12.46 5.32
CA ASP A 118 -14.87 -13.59 4.41
C ASP A 118 -13.72 -13.62 3.39
N PHE A 119 -13.22 -14.82 3.11
CA PHE A 119 -12.30 -15.09 2.02
C PHE A 119 -13.11 -15.73 0.91
N ASN A 120 -13.22 -15.05 -0.24
CA ASN A 120 -14.16 -15.35 -1.32
C ASN A 120 -15.64 -15.00 -1.02
N PRO A 121 -15.97 -13.71 -0.86
CA PRO A 121 -17.36 -13.27 -0.71
C PRO A 121 -18.25 -13.53 -1.95
N PHE A 122 -17.67 -13.95 -3.07
CA PHE A 122 -18.41 -14.31 -4.29
C PHE A 122 -18.52 -15.82 -4.50
N ALA A 123 -18.01 -16.65 -3.57
CA ALA A 123 -18.35 -18.06 -3.56
C ALA A 123 -19.86 -18.18 -3.37
N PRO A 124 -20.55 -19.05 -4.11
CA PRO A 124 -21.91 -19.39 -3.78
C PRO A 124 -21.91 -19.95 -2.34
N LYS A 125 -22.56 -19.23 -1.42
CA LYS A 125 -22.89 -19.78 -0.09
C LYS A 125 -23.92 -20.87 -0.33
N ASN A 126 -23.46 -22.10 -0.54
CA ASN A 126 -24.32 -23.26 -0.67
C ASN A 126 -24.97 -23.51 0.69
N ASN A 127 -26.17 -22.95 0.89
CA ASN A 127 -27.16 -23.62 1.70
C ASN A 127 -27.66 -24.79 0.83
N ASP A 128 -27.46 -26.01 1.33
CA ASP A 128 -27.93 -27.29 0.80
C ASP A 128 -26.88 -28.14 0.06
N ASP A 129 -26.40 -29.17 0.77
CA ASP A 129 -26.00 -30.51 0.33
C ASP A 129 -25.70 -30.72 -1.16
N SER A 130 -24.64 -30.11 -1.66
CA SER A 130 -23.99 -30.59 -2.88
C SER A 130 -22.48 -30.39 -2.80
N ASP A 131 -21.78 -31.51 -2.93
CA ASP A 131 -20.33 -31.68 -3.02
C ASP A 131 -19.76 -31.01 -4.28
N ILE A 132 -19.86 -29.68 -4.35
CA ILE A 132 -19.04 -28.88 -5.27
C ILE A 132 -17.94 -28.29 -4.40
N ALA A 133 -16.76 -28.89 -4.52
CA ALA A 133 -15.58 -28.48 -3.78
C ALA A 133 -15.37 -26.96 -3.93
N GLU A 134 -15.18 -26.27 -2.80
CA GLU A 134 -14.79 -24.86 -2.71
C GLU A 134 -13.53 -24.52 -3.55
N ASP A 135 -12.85 -25.55 -4.08
CA ASP A 135 -11.66 -25.51 -4.89
C ASP A 135 -11.88 -25.07 -6.35
N GLU A 136 -13.08 -25.15 -6.94
CA GLU A 136 -13.23 -25.01 -8.40
C GLU A 136 -13.25 -23.56 -8.94
N GLN A 137 -13.49 -22.55 -8.11
CA GLN A 137 -13.62 -21.16 -8.60
C GLN A 137 -12.29 -20.38 -8.66
N TYR A 138 -11.19 -20.96 -8.19
CA TYR A 138 -9.85 -20.32 -8.15
C TYR A 138 -8.72 -21.16 -8.76
N ILE A 139 -9.04 -22.25 -9.45
CA ILE A 139 -8.03 -23.07 -10.14
C ILE A 139 -7.39 -22.21 -11.24
N GLY A 140 -6.13 -21.82 -11.03
CA GLY A 140 -5.31 -21.14 -12.03
C GLY A 140 -5.30 -19.60 -11.99
N THR A 141 -5.98 -18.94 -11.04
CA THR A 141 -5.84 -17.48 -10.86
C THR A 141 -4.96 -17.14 -9.67
N SER A 142 -4.07 -16.16 -9.83
CA SER A 142 -3.24 -15.63 -8.74
C SER A 142 -3.98 -14.58 -7.90
N ARG A 143 -5.31 -14.45 -8.03
CA ARG A 143 -6.10 -13.43 -7.34
C ARG A 143 -6.96 -14.03 -6.25
N LEU A 144 -7.12 -13.28 -5.17
CA LEU A 144 -7.96 -13.59 -4.01
C LEU A 144 -8.84 -12.37 -3.69
N ASP A 145 -10.12 -12.64 -3.48
CA ASP A 145 -11.11 -11.61 -3.15
C ASP A 145 -11.43 -11.74 -1.66
N ILE A 146 -11.32 -10.63 -0.92
CA ILE A 146 -11.40 -10.61 0.55
C ILE A 146 -12.44 -9.58 0.97
N ALA A 147 -13.46 -9.98 1.71
CA ALA A 147 -14.38 -9.05 2.35
C ALA A 147 -13.84 -8.61 3.71
N THR A 148 -13.85 -7.30 3.94
CA THR A 148 -13.44 -6.67 5.19
C THR A 148 -14.55 -5.86 5.80
N GLU A 149 -14.61 -5.78 7.13
CA GLU A 149 -15.61 -4.98 7.84
C GLU A 149 -15.43 -3.49 7.52
N SER A 150 -14.19 -3.02 7.51
CA SER A 150 -13.89 -1.58 7.40
C SER A 150 -13.87 -1.03 5.97
N LYS A 151 -13.45 -1.83 4.98
CA LYS A 151 -13.19 -1.36 3.61
C LYS A 151 -14.05 -2.07 2.55
N GLY A 152 -14.95 -2.94 2.97
CA GLY A 152 -15.74 -3.76 2.07
C GLY A 152 -14.84 -4.73 1.31
N LEU A 153 -15.03 -4.84 -0.01
CA LEU A 153 -14.42 -5.88 -0.82
C LEU A 153 -13.04 -5.45 -1.37
N ILE A 154 -12.02 -6.24 -1.05
CA ILE A 154 -10.63 -6.00 -1.42
C ILE A 154 -10.14 -7.11 -2.33
N PHE A 155 -9.64 -6.70 -3.50
CA PHE A 155 -8.95 -7.59 -4.43
C PHE A 155 -7.45 -7.61 -4.15
N VAL A 156 -6.90 -8.82 -4.07
CA VAL A 156 -5.49 -9.11 -3.78
C VAL A 156 -4.94 -9.99 -4.88
N ASP A 157 -3.94 -9.50 -5.61
CA ASP A 157 -3.24 -10.27 -6.65
C ASP A 157 -1.88 -10.71 -6.11
N PHE A 158 -1.64 -12.01 -6.13
CA PHE A 158 -0.37 -12.66 -5.83
C PHE A 158 0.51 -12.74 -7.08
N SER A 159 1.81 -12.93 -6.88
CA SER A 159 2.76 -13.02 -8.00
C SER A 159 2.64 -14.34 -8.75
N SER A 160 2.22 -15.40 -8.07
CA SER A 160 1.95 -16.72 -8.66
C SER A 160 0.76 -17.40 -7.96
N THR A 161 0.21 -18.42 -8.61
CA THR A 161 -0.80 -19.30 -8.00
C THR A 161 -0.22 -20.04 -6.79
N ASP A 162 1.02 -20.53 -6.89
CA ASP A 162 1.71 -21.21 -5.78
C ASP A 162 1.86 -20.30 -4.54
N GLU A 163 2.12 -19.01 -4.74
CA GLU A 163 2.24 -18.04 -3.64
C GLU A 163 0.89 -17.79 -2.96
N LYS A 164 -0.20 -17.79 -3.74
CA LYS A 164 -1.58 -17.73 -3.21
C LYS A 164 -1.91 -18.98 -2.40
N ASP A 165 -1.56 -20.16 -2.89
CA ASP A 165 -1.88 -21.42 -2.24
C ASP A 165 -1.10 -21.55 -0.91
N GLN A 166 0.18 -21.17 -0.89
CA GLN A 166 0.97 -21.07 0.35
C GLN A 166 0.36 -20.09 1.37
N PHE A 167 -0.18 -18.96 0.90
CA PHE A 167 -0.87 -18.00 1.76
C PHE A 167 -2.14 -18.60 2.37
N LEU A 168 -2.96 -19.30 1.56
CA LEU A 168 -4.20 -19.93 2.01
C LEU A 168 -3.91 -21.06 2.99
N ASP A 169 -2.91 -21.89 2.73
CA ASP A 169 -2.48 -22.95 3.65
C ASP A 169 -2.00 -22.37 4.98
N PHE A 170 -1.21 -21.30 4.95
CA PHE A 170 -0.79 -20.60 6.17
C PHE A 170 -2.01 -20.07 6.94
N TYR A 171 -2.95 -19.42 6.25
CA TYR A 171 -4.15 -18.84 6.86
C TYR A 171 -5.06 -19.90 7.50
N LYS A 172 -5.38 -20.98 6.78
CA LYS A 172 -6.22 -22.09 7.28
C LYS A 172 -5.63 -22.71 8.56
N ASN A 173 -4.32 -22.92 8.59
CA ASN A 173 -3.63 -23.47 9.75
C ASN A 173 -3.59 -22.51 10.94
N HIS A 174 -3.48 -21.20 10.70
CA HIS A 174 -3.32 -20.19 11.76
C HIS A 174 -4.65 -19.77 12.42
N ILE A 175 -5.79 -19.93 11.73
CA ILE A 175 -7.12 -19.65 12.28
C ILE A 175 -7.82 -20.89 12.84
N SER A 176 -7.59 -22.08 12.28
CA SER A 176 -8.13 -23.31 12.90
C SER A 176 -7.52 -23.62 14.27
N SER A 177 -6.46 -22.91 14.66
CA SER A 177 -5.75 -23.08 15.94
C SER A 177 -6.02 -21.99 16.97
N THR A 178 -6.90 -21.02 16.67
CA THR A 178 -7.37 -19.98 17.62
C THR A 178 -8.86 -20.14 17.88
#